data_AF-A0A239HEL6-F1
#
_entry.id   AF-A0A239HEL6-F1
#
_cell.length_a   1.000
_cell.length_b   1.000
_cell.length_c   1.000
_cell.angle_alpha   90.00
_cell.angle_beta   90.00
_cell.angle_gamma   90.00
#
_symmetry.space_group_name_H-M   'P 1'
#
loop_
_entity.id
_entity.type
_entity.pdbx_description
1 polymer ?
#
loop_
_entity_poly.entity_id
_entity_poly.type
_entity_poly.pdbx_seq_one_letter_code
_entity_poly.pdbx_strand_id
1 'polypeptide(L)'
;MNDVPPPPPLTDELREQARRSPGKWFYAIDPFFDPGGEVPPYGIIGAWQADERGEISGEFRHNPNYRPSPVALDYPDPTDPLDDAIQLSSTGYATGEGIVPLLLEAEVIVAAGPDGGIPVFDTDEGRTALVCTAQAHLPGEFPEGSTGWQRIRGGDLIGLLPAGVGVAINPFGPAGVVLPHTDLHR
;
A
#
# COMPACT_ATOMS: atom_id res chain seq x y z
N MET A 1 17.38 -3.88 -10.43
CA MET A 1 17.25 -5.35 -10.54
C MET A 1 15.88 -5.63 -9.93
N ASN A 2 14.88 -6.00 -10.72
CA ASN A 2 13.55 -6.26 -10.16
C ASN A 2 13.67 -7.54 -9.34
N ASP A 3 13.70 -7.42 -8.02
CA ASP A 3 13.68 -8.59 -7.13
C ASP A 3 12.31 -9.23 -7.25
N VAL A 4 12.24 -10.26 -8.09
CA VAL A 4 11.07 -11.13 -8.16
C VAL A 4 10.99 -11.84 -6.81
N PRO A 5 9.85 -11.76 -6.09
CA PRO A 5 9.74 -12.37 -4.78
C PRO A 5 9.99 -13.88 -4.89
N PRO A 6 10.58 -14.50 -3.85
CA PRO A 6 10.90 -15.91 -3.89
C PRO A 6 9.63 -16.74 -4.16
N PRO A 7 9.77 -17.91 -4.81
CA PRO A 7 8.66 -18.83 -4.95
C PRO A 7 8.03 -19.13 -3.58
N PRO A 8 6.70 -19.21 -3.49
CA PRO A 8 6.08 -19.71 -2.27
C PRO A 8 6.56 -21.13 -1.98
N PRO A 9 6.55 -21.57 -0.71
CA PRO A 9 7.00 -22.92 -0.37
C PRO A 9 6.14 -23.98 -1.05
N LEU A 10 6.79 -24.99 -1.63
CA LEU A 10 6.08 -26.15 -2.17
C LEU A 10 5.57 -27.02 -1.02
N THR A 11 4.28 -26.90 -0.70
CA THR A 11 3.63 -27.60 0.41
C THR A 11 3.32 -29.06 0.08
N ASP A 12 3.16 -29.89 1.11
CA ASP A 12 2.78 -31.29 0.92
C ASP A 12 1.36 -31.45 0.39
N GLU A 13 0.46 -30.53 0.74
CA GLU A 13 -0.89 -30.45 0.17
C GLU A 13 -0.84 -30.22 -1.35
N LEU A 14 0.03 -29.31 -1.81
CA LEU A 14 0.21 -29.04 -3.23
C LEU A 14 0.82 -30.24 -3.97
N ARG A 15 1.80 -30.93 -3.35
CA ARG A 15 2.36 -32.18 -3.89
C ARG A 15 1.30 -33.27 -4.00
N GLU A 16 0.42 -33.40 -3.00
CA GLU A 16 -0.66 -34.36 -3.02
C GLU A 16 -1.72 -34.03 -4.08
N GLN A 17 -2.04 -32.75 -4.25
CA GLN A 17 -2.91 -32.29 -5.32
C GLN A 17 -2.32 -32.58 -6.71
N ALA A 18 -1.00 -32.41 -6.87
CA ALA A 18 -0.27 -32.76 -8.09
C ALA A 18 -0.35 -34.24 -8.44
N ARG A 19 -0.19 -35.14 -7.47
CA ARG A 19 -0.38 -36.59 -7.67
C ARG A 19 -1.78 -36.94 -8.15
N ARG A 20 -2.79 -36.19 -7.73
CA ARG A 20 -4.19 -36.39 -8.14
C ARG A 20 -4.53 -35.76 -9.50
N SER A 21 -3.70 -34.84 -9.98
CA SER A 21 -3.88 -34.17 -11.29
C SER A 21 -2.56 -34.12 -12.08
N PRO A 22 -2.05 -35.26 -12.57
CA PRO A 22 -0.81 -35.30 -13.35
C PRO A 22 -0.86 -34.43 -14.62
N GLY A 23 0.30 -33.91 -15.03
CA GLY A 23 0.44 -33.07 -16.22
C GLY A 23 -0.14 -31.65 -16.12
N LYS A 24 -0.70 -31.27 -14.96
CA LYS A 24 -1.35 -29.97 -14.76
C LYS A 24 -0.42 -28.91 -14.18
N TRP A 25 -0.81 -27.66 -14.40
CA TRP A 25 -0.22 -26.48 -13.77
C TRP A 25 -0.87 -26.20 -12.42
N PHE A 26 -0.05 -25.79 -11.47
CA PHE A 26 -0.42 -25.45 -10.11
C PHE A 26 -0.02 -24.00 -9.85
N TYR A 27 -1.01 -23.13 -9.77
CA TYR A 27 -0.80 -21.68 -9.67
C TYR A 27 -0.61 -21.27 -8.22
N ALA A 28 0.39 -20.41 -7.98
CA ALA A 28 0.53 -19.66 -6.76
C ALA A 28 -0.21 -18.34 -6.91
N ILE A 29 -1.18 -18.09 -6.03
CA ILE A 29 -2.04 -16.91 -6.05
C ILE A 29 -1.59 -15.94 -4.96
N ASP A 30 -1.59 -14.64 -5.24
CA ASP A 30 -1.33 -13.60 -4.26
C ASP A 30 -2.38 -13.65 -3.14
N PRO A 31 -1.98 -13.56 -1.85
CA PRO A 31 -2.87 -13.72 -0.70
C PRO A 31 -4.03 -12.72 -0.65
N PHE A 32 -3.98 -11.63 -1.41
CA PHE A 32 -5.09 -10.68 -1.52
C PHE A 32 -6.31 -11.28 -2.24
N PHE A 33 -6.12 -12.29 -3.10
CA PHE A 33 -7.20 -12.90 -3.86
C PHE A 33 -7.65 -14.23 -3.25
N ASP A 34 -8.95 -14.53 -3.41
CA ASP A 34 -9.47 -15.87 -3.18
C ASP A 34 -8.95 -16.82 -4.28
N PRO A 35 -8.15 -17.86 -3.96
CA PRO A 35 -7.65 -18.80 -4.96
C PRO A 35 -8.75 -19.66 -5.60
N GLY A 36 -9.95 -19.73 -5.00
CA GLY A 36 -11.14 -20.36 -5.58
C GLY A 36 -12.01 -19.42 -6.41
N GLY A 37 -11.71 -18.12 -6.41
CA GLY A 37 -12.46 -17.08 -7.10
C GLY A 37 -11.91 -16.71 -8.48
N GLU A 38 -12.39 -15.58 -9.01
CA GLU A 38 -11.84 -14.98 -10.21
C GLU A 38 -10.56 -14.21 -9.86
N VAL A 39 -9.42 -14.71 -10.34
CA VAL A 39 -8.10 -14.09 -10.10
C VAL A 39 -7.63 -13.40 -11.39
N PRO A 40 -7.35 -12.08 -11.35
CA PRO A 40 -6.83 -11.39 -12.52
C PRO A 40 -5.41 -11.88 -12.85
N PRO A 41 -4.93 -11.76 -14.10
CA PRO A 41 -3.60 -12.24 -14.48
C PRO A 41 -2.46 -11.67 -13.64
N TYR A 42 -2.58 -10.46 -13.10
CA TYR A 42 -1.55 -9.86 -12.24
C TYR A 42 -1.58 -10.35 -10.78
N GLY A 43 -2.63 -11.07 -10.36
CA GLY A 43 -2.77 -11.69 -9.04
C GLY A 43 -2.18 -13.10 -8.95
N ILE A 44 -1.61 -13.61 -10.04
CA ILE A 44 -0.92 -14.89 -10.08
C ILE A 44 0.57 -14.63 -9.90
N ILE A 45 1.18 -15.16 -8.83
CA ILE A 45 2.62 -15.05 -8.56
C ILE A 45 3.42 -15.83 -9.61
N GLY A 46 2.92 -17.01 -9.97
CA GLY A 46 3.54 -17.93 -10.91
C GLY A 46 2.92 -19.32 -10.83
N ALA A 47 3.61 -20.32 -11.36
CA ALA A 47 3.11 -21.68 -11.32
C ALA A 47 4.21 -22.75 -11.33
N TRP A 48 3.87 -23.90 -10.78
CA TRP A 48 4.59 -25.16 -10.96
C TRP A 48 3.90 -26.02 -12.02
N GLN A 49 4.67 -26.85 -12.73
CA GLN A 49 4.13 -27.89 -13.58
C GLN A 49 4.37 -29.26 -12.93
N ALA A 50 3.31 -30.05 -12.79
CA ALA A 50 3.44 -31.45 -12.45
C ALA A 50 3.71 -32.27 -13.72
N ASP A 51 4.58 -33.26 -13.64
CA ASP A 51 4.80 -34.20 -14.72
C ASP A 51 3.66 -35.23 -14.84
N GLU A 52 3.78 -36.17 -15.78
CA GLU A 52 2.78 -37.22 -16.04
C GLU A 52 2.60 -38.20 -14.88
N ARG A 53 3.51 -38.20 -13.89
CA ARG A 53 3.41 -38.97 -12.65
C ARG A 53 2.81 -38.16 -11.50
N GLY A 54 2.53 -36.88 -11.74
CA GLY A 54 2.03 -35.96 -10.73
C GLY A 54 3.11 -35.48 -9.76
N GLU A 55 4.39 -35.59 -10.13
CA GLU A 55 5.49 -35.02 -9.37
C GLU A 55 5.77 -33.60 -9.86
N ILE A 56 5.85 -32.65 -8.93
CA ILE A 56 6.32 -31.29 -9.23
C ILE A 56 7.84 -31.35 -9.26
N SER A 57 8.38 -31.58 -10.45
CA SER A 57 9.82 -31.75 -10.71
C SER A 57 10.47 -30.50 -11.34
N GLY A 58 9.65 -29.51 -11.73
CA GLY A 58 10.10 -28.30 -12.44
C GLY A 58 10.38 -27.08 -11.55
N GLU A 59 11.18 -26.16 -12.10
CA GLU A 59 11.41 -24.81 -11.56
C GLU A 59 10.10 -24.02 -11.50
N PHE A 60 9.93 -23.20 -10.46
CA PHE A 60 8.80 -22.29 -10.37
C PHE A 60 8.87 -21.26 -11.50
N ARG A 61 7.82 -21.19 -12.31
CA ARG A 61 7.73 -20.20 -13.38
C ARG A 61 7.03 -18.95 -12.86
N HIS A 62 7.81 -17.92 -12.59
CA HIS A 62 7.28 -16.60 -12.22
C HIS A 62 6.43 -16.02 -13.35
N ASN A 63 5.31 -15.40 -12.98
CA ASN A 63 4.48 -14.67 -13.91
C ASN A 63 5.06 -13.27 -14.15
N PRO A 64 5.45 -12.90 -15.37
CA PRO A 64 6.01 -11.59 -15.66
C PRO A 64 5.02 -10.43 -15.45
N ASN A 65 3.72 -10.72 -15.36
CA ASN A 65 2.68 -9.73 -15.10
C ASN A 65 2.30 -9.62 -13.62
N TYR A 66 2.95 -10.39 -12.73
CA TYR A 66 2.64 -10.38 -11.31
C TYR A 66 2.86 -8.99 -10.71
N ARG A 67 1.86 -8.53 -9.94
CA ARG A 67 1.90 -7.28 -9.18
C ARG A 67 1.63 -7.61 -7.71
N PRO A 68 2.64 -7.52 -6.83
CA PRO A 68 2.45 -7.80 -5.41
C PRO A 68 1.39 -6.89 -4.79
N SER A 69 0.47 -7.48 -4.03
CA SER A 69 -0.48 -6.74 -3.19
C SER A 69 0.20 -6.16 -1.93
N PRO A 70 -0.47 -5.26 -1.18
CA PRO A 70 0.03 -4.80 0.12
C PRO A 70 0.35 -5.97 1.06
N VAL A 71 -0.51 -6.98 1.10
CA VAL A 71 -0.33 -8.18 1.95
C VAL A 71 0.92 -8.96 1.52
N ALA A 72 1.14 -9.14 0.21
CA ALA A 72 2.33 -9.82 -0.30
C ALA A 72 3.64 -9.03 -0.08
N LEU A 73 3.55 -7.72 0.16
CA LEU A 73 4.66 -6.86 0.53
C LEU A 73 4.84 -6.72 2.05
N ASP A 74 4.10 -7.50 2.84
CA ASP A 74 4.07 -7.44 4.31
C ASP A 74 3.72 -6.04 4.85
N TYR A 75 2.88 -5.30 4.13
CA TYR A 75 2.32 -4.05 4.67
C TYR A 75 1.43 -4.38 5.87
N PRO A 76 1.43 -3.53 6.92
CA PRO A 76 0.48 -3.66 8.01
C PRO A 76 -0.96 -3.56 7.50
N ASP A 77 -1.89 -4.25 8.18
CA ASP A 77 -3.32 -4.05 7.95
C ASP A 77 -3.66 -2.55 7.99
N PRO A 78 -4.43 -2.04 7.00
CA PRO A 78 -4.73 -0.63 6.93
C PRO A 78 -5.48 -0.17 8.17
N THR A 79 -5.09 0.99 8.70
CA THR A 79 -5.66 1.51 9.96
C THR A 79 -7.05 2.11 9.80
N ASP A 80 -7.38 2.55 8.59
CA ASP A 80 -8.60 3.25 8.22
C ASP A 80 -8.79 3.25 6.69
N PRO A 81 -9.96 3.68 6.17
CA PRO A 81 -10.23 3.68 4.74
C PRO A 81 -9.27 4.54 3.89
N LEU A 82 -8.70 5.61 4.44
CA LEU A 82 -7.75 6.44 3.71
C LEU A 82 -6.39 5.73 3.60
N ASP A 83 -5.93 5.08 4.66
CA ASP A 83 -4.74 4.23 4.64
C ASP A 83 -4.92 3.06 3.64
N ASP A 84 -6.07 2.38 3.64
CA ASP A 84 -6.39 1.32 2.67
C ASP A 84 -6.30 1.82 1.22
N ALA A 85 -6.92 2.97 0.93
CA ALA A 85 -6.86 3.58 -0.41
C ALA A 85 -5.43 3.94 -0.82
N ILE A 86 -4.59 4.40 0.11
CA ILE A 86 -3.18 4.71 -0.14
C ILE A 86 -2.39 3.43 -0.43
N GLN A 87 -2.55 2.38 0.38
CA GLN A 87 -1.87 1.10 0.17
C GLN A 87 -2.27 0.43 -1.16
N LEU A 88 -3.56 0.44 -1.50
CA LEU A 88 -4.05 -0.11 -2.77
C LEU A 88 -3.60 0.73 -3.96
N SER A 89 -3.56 2.05 -3.85
CA SER A 89 -3.08 2.92 -4.93
C SER A 89 -1.56 2.78 -5.14
N SER A 90 -0.76 2.68 -4.06
CA SER A 90 0.69 2.57 -4.15
C SER A 90 1.14 1.24 -4.77
N THR A 91 0.37 0.18 -4.55
CA THR A 91 0.58 -1.15 -5.15
C THR A 91 -0.12 -1.31 -6.49
N GLY A 92 -0.85 -0.29 -6.97
CA GLY A 92 -1.53 -0.29 -8.26
C GLY A 92 -2.75 -1.22 -8.34
N TYR A 93 -3.39 -1.50 -7.21
CA TYR A 93 -4.65 -2.23 -7.07
C TYR A 93 -5.89 -1.31 -7.11
N ALA A 94 -5.70 -0.02 -6.87
CA ALA A 94 -6.73 1.01 -7.02
C ALA A 94 -6.15 2.25 -7.74
N THR A 95 -7.05 3.11 -8.24
CA THR A 95 -6.66 4.46 -8.67
C THR A 95 -6.57 5.38 -7.45
N GLY A 96 -5.76 6.43 -7.53
CA GLY A 96 -5.67 7.44 -6.47
C GLY A 96 -6.88 8.38 -6.37
N GLU A 97 -7.90 8.22 -7.21
CA GLU A 97 -9.06 9.14 -7.29
C GLU A 97 -9.88 9.19 -6.00
N GLY A 98 -9.89 8.12 -5.22
CA GLY A 98 -10.60 8.05 -3.93
C GLY A 98 -9.88 8.74 -2.77
N ILE A 99 -8.58 9.05 -2.90
CA ILE A 99 -7.76 9.52 -1.77
C ILE A 99 -8.19 10.91 -1.30
N VAL A 100 -8.42 11.85 -2.22
CA VAL A 100 -8.79 13.23 -1.85
C VAL A 100 -10.16 13.29 -1.16
N PRO A 101 -11.24 12.66 -1.67
CA PRO A 101 -12.51 12.61 -0.95
C PRO A 101 -12.39 12.01 0.45
N LEU A 102 -11.65 10.90 0.59
CA LEU A 102 -11.44 10.26 1.89
C LEU A 102 -10.65 11.16 2.86
N LEU A 103 -9.62 11.86 2.37
CA LEU A 103 -8.87 12.85 3.15
C LEU A 103 -9.79 13.95 3.69
N LEU A 104 -10.65 14.53 2.84
CA LEU A 104 -11.52 15.63 3.23
C LEU A 104 -12.48 15.25 4.37
N GLU A 105 -12.91 13.98 4.41
CA GLU A 105 -13.80 13.45 5.43
C GLU A 105 -13.09 12.96 6.69
N ALA A 106 -11.85 12.51 6.57
CA ALA A 106 -11.09 11.91 7.68
C ALA A 106 -10.74 12.93 8.77
N GLU A 107 -10.70 12.44 10.02
CA GLU A 107 -10.03 13.14 11.12
C GLU A 107 -8.57 12.67 11.19
N VAL A 108 -7.67 13.53 10.76
CA VAL A 108 -6.24 13.23 10.63
C VAL A 108 -5.43 13.84 11.77
N ILE A 109 -4.21 13.36 11.94
CA ILE A 109 -3.23 13.89 12.89
C ILE A 109 -2.17 14.67 12.12
N VAL A 110 -1.91 15.90 12.52
CA VAL A 110 -0.86 16.75 11.94
C VAL A 110 0.07 17.26 13.02
N ALA A 111 1.29 17.62 12.62
CA ALA A 111 2.25 18.25 13.52
C ALA A 111 1.72 19.64 13.98
N ALA A 112 2.03 20.01 15.22
CA ALA A 112 1.70 21.31 15.78
C ALA A 112 2.98 22.10 16.07
N GLY A 113 3.11 23.29 15.49
CA GLY A 113 4.18 24.23 15.78
C GLY A 113 4.02 24.88 17.17
N PRO A 114 5.02 25.64 17.65
CA PRO A 114 4.99 26.27 18.99
C PRO A 114 3.77 27.16 19.24
N ASP A 115 3.27 27.81 18.19
CA ASP A 115 2.10 28.70 18.24
C ASP A 115 0.77 27.96 17.94
N GLY A 116 0.78 26.63 17.85
CA GLY A 116 -0.36 25.80 17.45
C GLY A 116 -0.63 25.73 15.95
N GLY A 117 0.13 26.46 15.13
CA GLY A 117 0.06 26.40 13.66
C GLY A 117 0.49 25.05 13.09
N ILE A 118 0.26 24.86 11.79
CA ILE A 118 0.61 23.63 11.06
C ILE A 118 1.95 23.86 10.36
N PRO A 119 3.03 23.18 10.79
CA PRO A 119 4.33 23.30 10.14
C PRO A 119 4.29 22.80 8.69
N VAL A 120 5.08 23.46 7.84
CA VAL A 120 5.24 23.11 6.42
C VAL A 120 6.71 22.80 6.18
N PHE A 121 6.97 21.72 5.48
CA PHE A 121 8.29 21.20 5.21
C PHE A 121 8.60 21.31 3.72
N ASP A 122 9.84 21.70 3.40
CA ASP A 122 10.35 21.64 2.03
C ASP A 122 10.80 20.20 1.73
N THR A 123 10.24 19.63 0.67
CA THR A 123 10.57 18.28 0.17
C THR A 123 10.93 18.36 -1.31
N ASP A 124 11.49 17.28 -1.86
CA ASP A 124 11.76 17.19 -3.31
C ASP A 124 10.47 17.28 -4.15
N GLU A 125 9.31 16.99 -3.55
CA GLU A 125 7.99 17.05 -4.17
C GLU A 125 7.27 18.40 -3.92
N GLY A 126 7.97 19.35 -3.30
CA GLY A 126 7.49 20.69 -2.98
C GLY A 126 7.21 20.90 -1.50
N ARG A 127 6.40 21.91 -1.19
CA ARG A 127 6.07 22.28 0.19
C ARG A 127 4.87 21.50 0.68
N THR A 128 5.02 20.75 1.76
CA THR A 128 3.96 19.87 2.28
C THR A 128 3.78 20.00 3.78
N ALA A 129 2.53 19.86 4.23
CA ALA A 129 2.23 19.55 5.63
C ALA A 129 2.22 18.03 5.84
N LEU A 130 2.75 17.58 6.98
CA LEU A 130 2.74 16.16 7.35
C LEU A 130 1.37 15.76 7.91
N VAL A 131 0.82 14.69 7.37
CA VAL A 131 -0.48 14.14 7.75
C VAL A 131 -0.32 12.66 8.08
N CYS A 132 -0.79 12.26 9.25
CA CYS A 132 -0.88 10.87 9.67
C CYS A 132 -2.35 10.51 9.88
N THR A 133 -2.78 9.42 9.27
CA THR A 133 -4.19 8.97 9.32
C THR A 133 -4.54 8.32 10.66
N ALA A 134 -3.56 7.70 11.32
CA ALA A 134 -3.69 7.08 12.63
C ALA A 134 -2.43 7.25 13.50
N GLN A 135 -2.55 6.96 14.80
CA GLN A 135 -1.40 7.02 15.72
C GLN A 135 -0.27 6.06 15.34
N ALA A 136 -0.60 4.92 14.72
CA ALA A 136 0.38 3.94 14.25
C ALA A 136 1.32 4.50 13.16
N HIS A 137 0.89 5.56 12.46
CA HIS A 137 1.69 6.23 11.42
C HIS A 137 2.55 7.37 11.96
N LEU A 138 2.44 7.71 13.25
CA LEU A 138 3.26 8.75 13.85
C LEU A 138 4.72 8.30 14.00
N PRO A 139 5.69 9.18 13.70
CA PRO A 139 7.09 8.91 13.98
C PRO A 139 7.33 8.89 15.50
N GLY A 140 8.43 8.23 15.92
CA GLY A 140 8.82 8.16 17.32
C GLY A 140 9.26 9.51 17.93
N GLU A 141 9.60 10.48 17.09
CA GLU A 141 10.02 11.83 17.48
C GLU A 141 9.21 12.88 16.71
N PHE A 142 9.07 14.07 17.29
CA PHE A 142 8.41 15.17 16.60
C PHE A 142 9.26 15.64 15.39
N PRO A 143 8.62 15.96 14.26
CA PRO A 143 9.30 16.65 13.17
C PRO A 143 9.92 17.97 13.63
N GLU A 144 10.99 18.39 12.99
CA GLU A 144 11.68 19.65 13.31
C GLU A 144 10.69 20.84 13.32
N GLY A 145 10.82 21.73 14.29
CA GLY A 145 9.93 22.88 14.45
C GLY A 145 8.53 22.54 14.98
N SER A 146 8.28 21.28 15.36
CA SER A 146 7.02 20.84 15.96
C SER A 146 7.18 20.63 17.47
N THR A 147 6.11 20.89 18.22
CA THR A 147 6.05 20.75 19.70
C THR A 147 4.99 19.77 20.16
N GLY A 148 4.20 19.23 19.24
CA GLY A 148 3.12 18.31 19.53
C GLY A 148 2.43 17.77 18.29
N TRP A 149 1.38 16.99 18.52
CA TRP A 149 0.44 16.52 17.51
C TRP A 149 -0.94 17.12 17.79
N GLN A 150 -1.69 17.41 16.74
CA GLN A 150 -3.08 17.86 16.85
C GLN A 150 -3.96 17.08 15.86
N ARG A 151 -5.24 16.90 16.23
CA ARG A 151 -6.25 16.28 15.36
C ARG A 151 -7.06 17.36 14.66
N ILE A 152 -7.31 17.17 13.37
CA ILE A 152 -8.06 18.11 12.54
C ILE A 152 -8.81 17.35 11.45
N ARG A 153 -9.99 17.83 11.06
CA ARG A 153 -10.69 17.30 9.89
C ARG A 153 -9.92 17.67 8.62
N GLY A 154 -9.73 16.74 7.70
CA GLY A 154 -8.93 17.00 6.51
C GLY A 154 -9.43 18.17 5.67
N GLY A 155 -10.74 18.35 5.53
CA GLY A 155 -11.31 19.54 4.87
C GLY A 155 -10.91 20.87 5.54
N ASP A 156 -10.88 20.91 6.87
CA ASP A 156 -10.47 22.10 7.62
C ASP A 156 -8.95 22.33 7.50
N LEU A 157 -8.15 21.25 7.54
CA LEU A 157 -6.71 21.29 7.27
C LEU A 157 -6.45 21.95 5.91
N ILE A 158 -7.09 21.47 4.84
CA ILE A 158 -6.88 22.02 3.49
C ILE A 158 -7.24 23.51 3.44
N GLY A 159 -8.29 23.95 4.15
CA GLY A 159 -8.66 25.36 4.24
C GLY A 159 -7.66 26.26 5.00
N LEU A 160 -6.83 25.68 5.87
CA LEU A 160 -5.82 26.39 6.65
C LEU A 160 -4.45 26.45 5.96
N LEU A 161 -4.18 25.56 5.00
CA LEU A 161 -2.88 25.51 4.34
C LEU A 161 -2.64 26.74 3.46
N PRO A 162 -1.42 27.31 3.46
CA PRO A 162 -1.07 28.38 2.54
C PRO A 162 -1.19 27.94 1.07
N ALA A 163 -1.44 28.89 0.17
CA ALA A 163 -1.45 28.62 -1.26
C ALA A 163 -0.12 27.97 -1.73
N GLY A 164 -0.22 26.94 -2.56
CA GLY A 164 0.94 26.18 -3.06
C GLY A 164 1.50 25.14 -2.10
N VAL A 165 0.87 24.92 -0.93
CA VAL A 165 1.25 23.85 0.00
C VAL A 165 0.37 22.62 -0.22
N GLY A 166 1.01 21.47 -0.43
CA GLY A 166 0.38 20.16 -0.49
C GLY A 166 0.35 19.44 0.85
N VAL A 167 0.04 18.15 0.83
CA VAL A 167 0.09 17.27 2.02
C VAL A 167 0.88 16.00 1.71
N ALA A 168 1.65 15.55 2.69
CA ALA A 168 2.31 14.25 2.68
C ALA A 168 1.62 13.35 3.71
N ILE A 169 0.94 12.31 3.24
CA ILE A 169 0.10 11.42 4.05
C ILE A 169 0.85 10.12 4.36
N ASN A 170 0.84 9.71 5.63
CA ASN A 170 1.58 8.57 6.19
C ASN A 170 3.04 8.48 5.72
N PRO A 171 3.83 9.59 5.74
CA PRO A 171 5.14 9.65 5.07
C PRO A 171 6.22 8.78 5.72
N PHE A 172 5.95 8.20 6.89
CA PHE A 172 6.89 7.35 7.64
C PHE A 172 6.55 5.86 7.54
N GLY A 173 5.43 5.53 6.89
CA GLY A 173 4.96 4.16 6.72
C GLY A 173 5.49 3.51 5.42
N PRO A 174 5.22 2.21 5.23
CA PRO A 174 5.59 1.50 4.01
C PRO A 174 4.78 1.97 2.78
N ALA A 175 3.63 2.62 3.01
CA ALA A 175 2.84 3.28 1.99
C ALA A 175 2.52 4.72 2.44
N GLY A 176 2.94 5.68 1.62
CA GLY A 176 2.61 7.09 1.78
C GLY A 176 2.34 7.73 0.42
N VAL A 177 1.68 8.88 0.43
CA VAL A 177 1.40 9.63 -0.79
C VAL A 177 1.59 11.12 -0.55
N VAL A 178 2.12 11.81 -1.55
CA VAL A 178 2.15 13.27 -1.58
C VAL A 178 1.12 13.77 -2.57
N LEU A 179 0.20 14.58 -2.05
CA LEU A 179 -0.82 15.26 -2.84
C LEU A 179 -0.39 16.72 -2.99
N PRO A 180 -0.06 17.17 -4.22
CA PRO A 180 0.30 18.55 -4.44
C PRO A 180 -0.93 19.44 -4.24
N HIS A 181 -0.70 20.73 -3.94
CA HIS A 181 -1.75 21.72 -3.74
C HIS A 181 -2.83 21.71 -4.85
N THR A 182 -2.41 21.50 -6.10
CA THR A 182 -3.30 21.46 -7.27
C THR A 182 -4.32 20.32 -7.25
N ASP A 183 -4.06 19.27 -6.49
CA ASP A 183 -4.91 18.07 -6.47
C ASP A 183 -5.89 18.11 -5.28
N LEU A 184 -5.63 18.96 -4.28
CA LEU A 184 -6.46 19.16 -3.09
C LEU A 184 -7.70 20.03 -3.33
N HIS A 185 -7.77 20.70 -4.48
CA HIS A 185 -8.83 21.64 -4.85
C HIS A 185 -9.54 21.28 -6.18
N ARG A 186 -9.39 20.03 -6.65
CA ARG A 186 -10.10 19.55 -7.84
C ARG A 186 -11.52 19.09 -7.55
#